data_AF-A0A1J5NSQ4-F1
#
_entry.id   AF-A0A1J5NSQ4-F1
#
_cell.length_a   1.000
_cell.length_b   1.000
_cell.length_c   1.000
_cell.angle_alpha   90.00
_cell.angle_beta   90.00
_cell.angle_gamma   90.00
#
_symmetry.space_group_name_H-M   'P 1'
#
loop_
_entity.id
_entity.type
_entity.pdbx_description
1 polymer ?
#
loop_
_entity_poly.entity_id
_entity_poly.type
_entity_poly.pdbx_seq_one_letter_code
_entity_poly.pdbx_strand_id
1 'polypeptide(L)'
;MPSQITYVLSTRFTIERGYLVESRRGGGGYVRIARVPLRAEDQVKGWVQEALGDYLSQDAAAELLERLAAEGLLTRREQMLLAAAVNRNALPLELPRRDRVRASILKAVILTLLRDDFPGE
;
A
#
# COMPACT_ATOMS: atom_id res chain seq x y z
N MET A 1 26.98 9.25 -12.12
CA MET A 1 25.86 9.76 -11.29
C MET A 1 24.55 9.40 -11.96
N PRO A 2 23.50 9.03 -11.21
CA PRO A 2 22.16 8.91 -11.80
C PRO A 2 21.70 10.28 -12.30
N SER A 3 20.91 10.30 -13.38
CA SER A 3 20.34 11.55 -13.87
C SER A 3 19.31 12.11 -12.88
N GLN A 4 19.17 13.43 -12.81
CA GLN A 4 18.16 14.08 -11.94
C GLN A 4 16.75 13.59 -12.26
N ILE A 5 16.48 13.29 -13.54
CA ILE A 5 15.23 12.70 -14.01
C ILE A 5 15.05 11.30 -13.41
N THR A 6 16.08 10.45 -13.47
CA THR A 6 16.05 9.09 -12.88
C THR A 6 15.79 9.13 -11.37
N TYR A 7 16.42 10.06 -10.65
CA TYR A 7 16.23 10.21 -9.22
C TYR A 7 14.78 10.64 -8.86
N VAL A 8 14.20 11.56 -9.62
CA VAL A 8 12.80 11.99 -9.41
C VAL A 8 11.83 10.85 -9.70
N LEU A 9 12.04 10.12 -10.81
CA LEU A 9 11.20 8.97 -11.16
C LEU A 9 11.23 7.91 -10.06
N SER A 10 12.41 7.58 -9.53
CA SER A 10 12.56 6.53 -8.51
C SER A 10 12.13 6.94 -7.09
N THR A 11 11.93 8.23 -6.81
CA THR A 11 11.58 8.72 -5.45
C THR A 11 10.18 9.32 -5.35
N ARG A 12 9.61 9.82 -6.45
CA ARG A 12 8.31 10.51 -6.45
C ARG A 12 7.22 9.74 -7.18
N PHE A 13 7.58 9.02 -8.25
CA PHE A 13 6.64 8.32 -9.12
C PHE A 13 6.80 6.82 -8.95
N THR A 14 6.61 6.38 -7.71
CA THR A 14 6.76 4.99 -7.35
C THR A 14 5.41 4.30 -7.33
N ILE A 15 5.42 2.97 -7.44
CA ILE A 15 4.22 2.15 -7.36
C ILE A 15 3.52 2.32 -6.01
N GLU A 16 4.28 2.48 -4.92
CA GLU A 16 3.75 2.76 -3.58
C GLU A 16 2.99 4.11 -3.53
N ARG A 17 3.38 5.07 -4.38
CA ARG A 17 2.72 6.37 -4.53
C ARG A 17 1.61 6.38 -5.58
N GLY A 18 1.28 5.23 -6.17
CA GLY A 18 0.20 5.08 -7.14
C GLY A 18 0.58 5.44 -8.57
N TYR A 19 1.87 5.33 -8.92
CA TYR A 19 2.37 5.64 -10.27
C TYR A 19 3.10 4.45 -10.89
N LEU A 20 2.79 4.16 -12.15
CA LEU A 20 3.53 3.23 -12.99
C LEU A 20 4.43 4.02 -13.94
N VAL A 21 5.72 3.67 -13.98
CA VAL A 21 6.72 4.31 -14.84
C VAL A 21 7.24 3.31 -15.86
N GLU A 22 6.98 3.56 -17.14
CA GLU A 22 7.52 2.79 -18.26
C GLU A 22 8.58 3.62 -18.99
N SER A 23 9.67 2.98 -19.43
CA SER A 23 10.71 3.64 -20.22
C SER A 23 11.07 2.82 -21.45
N ARG A 24 11.19 3.50 -22.60
CA ARG A 24 11.70 2.91 -23.85
C ARG A 24 12.97 3.64 -24.26
N ARG A 25 14.05 2.89 -24.51
CA ARG A 25 15.33 3.44 -25.02
C ARG A 25 15.46 3.19 -26.53
N GLY A 26 16.01 4.16 -27.26
CA GLY A 26 16.15 4.14 -28.73
C GLY A 26 15.77 5.49 -29.37
N GLY A 27 15.85 5.60 -30.70
CA GLY A 27 15.45 6.79 -31.45
C GLY A 27 13.94 7.02 -31.34
N GLY A 28 13.52 7.99 -30.52
CA GLY A 28 12.12 8.20 -30.13
C GLY A 28 11.76 7.67 -28.73
N GLY A 29 12.76 7.46 -27.86
CA GLY A 29 12.55 7.07 -26.48
C GLY A 29 11.68 8.05 -25.71
N TYR A 30 10.83 7.51 -24.83
CA TYR A 30 9.96 8.28 -23.95
C TYR A 30 9.93 7.64 -22.56
N VAL A 31 9.49 8.43 -21.58
CA VAL A 31 9.09 7.95 -20.26
C VAL A 31 7.60 8.22 -20.12
N ARG A 32 6.82 7.17 -19.87
CA ARG A 32 5.38 7.27 -19.62
C ARG A 32 5.16 7.10 -18.12
N ILE A 33 4.54 8.10 -17.51
CA ILE A 33 4.12 8.06 -16.10
C ILE A 33 2.59 8.00 -16.10
N ALA A 34 2.04 6.91 -15.60
CA ALA A 34 0.60 6.74 -15.47
C ALA A 34 0.22 6.72 -13.99
N ARG A 35 -0.77 7.53 -13.60
CA ARG A 35 -1.43 7.38 -12.30
C ARG A 35 -2.30 6.14 -12.38
N VAL A 36 -2.06 5.16 -11.52
CA VAL A 36 -2.84 3.92 -11.49
C VAL A 36 -4.10 4.20 -10.68
N PRO A 37 -5.30 4.23 -11.29
CA PRO A 37 -6.53 4.21 -10.51
C PRO A 37 -6.63 2.86 -9.80
N LEU A 38 -7.06 2.85 -8.54
CA LEU A 38 -7.34 1.63 -7.76
C LEU A 38 -8.60 0.93 -8.29
N ARG A 39 -8.62 0.53 -9.56
CA ARG A 39 -9.73 -0.11 -10.26
C ARG A 39 -9.23 -1.27 -11.12
N ALA A 40 -8.83 -2.33 -10.45
CA ALA A 40 -8.75 -3.69 -10.97
C ALA A 40 -8.35 -4.61 -9.82
N GLU A 41 -9.26 -5.48 -9.35
CA GLU A 41 -9.02 -6.43 -8.25
C GLU A 41 -7.67 -7.17 -8.35
N ASP A 42 -7.26 -7.54 -9.57
CA ASP A 42 -6.01 -8.29 -9.80
C ASP A 42 -4.75 -7.44 -9.68
N GLN A 43 -4.80 -6.15 -10.07
CA GLN A 43 -3.67 -5.23 -9.92
C GLN A 43 -3.49 -4.81 -8.47
N VAL A 44 -4.59 -4.65 -7.72
CA VAL A 44 -4.49 -4.30 -6.30
C VAL A 44 -4.10 -5.50 -5.45
N LYS A 45 -4.49 -6.73 -5.81
CA LYS A 45 -3.95 -7.97 -5.19
C LYS A 45 -2.43 -8.08 -5.37
N GLY A 46 -1.92 -7.84 -6.58
CA GLY A 46 -0.48 -7.80 -6.86
C GLY A 46 0.23 -6.69 -6.07
N TRP A 47 -0.36 -5.49 -6.06
CA TRP A 47 0.15 -4.34 -5.32
C TRP A 47 0.20 -4.58 -3.80
N VAL A 48 -0.83 -5.18 -3.21
CA VAL A 48 -0.85 -5.51 -1.76
C VAL A 48 0.21 -6.54 -1.42
N GLN A 49 0.46 -7.53 -2.30
CA GLN A 49 1.50 -8.52 -2.08
C GLN A 49 2.91 -7.92 -2.20
N GLU A 50 3.14 -7.04 -3.17
CA GLU A 50 4.45 -6.39 -3.38
C GLU A 50 4.71 -5.23 -2.39
N ALA A 51 3.71 -4.41 -2.07
CA ALA A 51 3.90 -3.17 -1.31
C ALA A 51 3.92 -3.36 0.21
N LEU A 52 3.24 -4.37 0.76
CA LEU A 52 3.13 -4.53 2.22
C LEU A 52 4.26 -5.34 2.87
N GLY A 53 5.20 -5.88 2.08
CA GLY A 53 6.33 -6.66 2.59
C GLY A 53 5.90 -7.83 3.50
N ASP A 54 6.86 -8.43 4.21
CA ASP A 54 6.57 -9.51 5.18
C ASP A 54 6.45 -9.00 6.61
N TYR A 55 6.85 -7.76 6.88
CA TYR A 55 6.90 -7.16 8.20
C TYR A 55 6.39 -5.73 8.12
N LEU A 56 5.54 -5.35 9.07
CA LEU A 56 5.01 -4.00 9.16
C LEU A 56 5.10 -3.51 10.60
N SER A 57 5.82 -2.40 10.81
CA SER A 57 5.93 -1.76 12.12
C SER A 57 4.60 -1.12 12.54
N GLN A 58 4.47 -0.73 13.80
CA GLN A 58 3.25 -0.05 14.28
C GLN A 58 3.05 1.31 13.59
N ASP A 59 4.11 2.07 13.39
CA ASP A 59 4.01 3.42 12.79
C ASP A 59 3.65 3.32 11.30
N ALA A 60 4.26 2.39 10.56
CA ALA A 60 3.92 2.14 9.17
C ALA A 60 2.47 1.64 9.00
N ALA A 61 1.97 0.85 9.95
CA ALA A 61 0.56 0.46 9.98
C ALA A 61 -0.37 1.64 10.23
N ALA A 62 -0.01 2.57 11.11
CA ALA A 62 -0.80 3.77 11.36
C ALA A 62 -0.88 4.66 10.10
N GLU A 63 0.25 4.91 9.44
CA GLU A 63 0.31 5.70 8.19
C GLU A 63 -0.52 5.05 7.07
N LEU A 64 -0.46 3.73 6.94
CA LEU A 64 -1.29 2.99 5.99
C LEU A 64 -2.78 3.18 6.26
N LEU A 65 -3.21 3.02 7.52
CA LEU A 65 -4.60 3.19 7.91
C LEU A 65 -5.10 4.62 7.71
N GLU A 66 -4.26 5.63 7.98
CA GLU A 66 -4.57 7.03 7.67
C GLU A 66 -4.77 7.25 6.17
N ARG A 67 -3.90 6.67 5.33
CA ARG A 67 -4.03 6.79 3.87
C ARG A 67 -5.29 6.12 3.35
N LEU A 68 -5.61 4.92 3.84
CA LEU A 68 -6.86 4.22 3.46
C LEU A 68 -8.09 5.04 3.84
N ALA A 69 -8.09 5.68 5.01
CA ALA A 69 -9.18 6.58 5.41
C ALA A 69 -9.25 7.85 4.56
N ALA A 70 -8.11 8.45 4.20
CA ALA A 70 -8.04 9.64 3.36
C ALA A 70 -8.55 9.39 1.92
N GLU A 71 -8.36 8.18 1.40
CA GLU A 71 -8.89 7.73 0.10
C GLU A 71 -10.35 7.27 0.17
N GLY A 72 -10.99 7.34 1.35
CA GLY A 72 -12.39 6.94 1.55
C GLY A 72 -12.63 5.43 1.58
N LEU A 73 -11.58 4.62 1.68
CA LEU A 73 -11.69 3.15 1.80
C LEU A 73 -12.00 2.69 3.22
N LEU A 74 -11.81 3.58 4.20
CA LEU A 74 -12.16 3.36 5.60
C LEU A 74 -12.88 4.58 6.15
N THR A 75 -13.95 4.35 6.89
CA THR A 75 -14.48 5.34 7.82
C THR A 75 -13.50 5.54 8.99
N ARG A 76 -13.62 6.70 9.67
CA ARG A 76 -12.84 6.97 10.89
C ARG A 76 -13.02 5.89 11.96
N ARG A 77 -14.23 5.32 12.06
CA ARG A 77 -14.53 4.24 13.02
C ARG A 77 -13.74 2.97 12.68
N GLU A 78 -13.73 2.56 11.42
CA GLU A 78 -12.98 1.36 10.99
C GLU A 78 -11.49 1.54 11.14
N GLN A 79 -10.96 2.72 10.79
CA GLN A 79 -9.56 3.06 11.03
C GLN A 79 -9.16 2.88 12.51
N MET A 80 -9.97 3.40 13.43
CA MET A 80 -9.72 3.27 14.88
C MET A 80 -9.77 1.81 15.35
N LEU A 81 -10.74 1.02 14.88
CA LEU A 81 -10.87 -0.40 15.22
C LEU A 81 -9.67 -1.21 14.72
N LEU A 82 -9.25 -0.99 13.48
CA LEU A 82 -8.09 -1.64 12.89
C LEU A 82 -6.79 -1.26 13.59
N ALA A 83 -6.62 0.03 13.92
CA ALA A 83 -5.46 0.51 14.66
C ALA A 83 -5.36 -0.13 16.07
N ALA A 84 -6.50 -0.33 16.74
CA ALA A 84 -6.56 -1.05 18.01
C ALA A 84 -6.20 -2.53 17.85
N ALA A 85 -6.73 -3.19 16.81
CA ALA A 85 -6.49 -4.62 16.55
C ALA A 85 -5.02 -4.94 16.24
N VAL A 86 -4.30 -4.04 15.58
CA VAL A 86 -2.89 -4.24 15.19
C VAL A 86 -1.88 -3.60 16.16
N ASN A 87 -2.37 -3.03 17.26
CA ASN A 87 -1.53 -2.38 18.27
C ASN A 87 -0.56 -3.38 18.91
N ARG A 88 0.64 -2.92 19.29
CA ARG A 88 1.63 -3.76 20.00
C ARG A 88 1.10 -4.42 21.27
N ASN A 89 0.15 -3.81 21.95
CA ASN A 89 -0.47 -4.35 23.16
C ASN A 89 -1.53 -5.42 22.85
N ALA A 90 -2.16 -5.35 21.67
CA ALA A 90 -3.14 -6.34 21.20
C ALA A 90 -2.46 -7.59 20.60
N LEU A 91 -1.21 -7.45 20.17
CA LEU A 91 -0.39 -8.53 19.62
C LEU A 91 0.77 -8.87 20.59
N PRO A 92 0.54 -9.69 21.64
CA PRO A 92 1.53 -10.05 22.65
C PRO A 92 2.57 -11.05 22.10
N LEU A 93 3.28 -10.61 21.07
CA LEU A 93 4.30 -11.35 20.35
C LEU A 93 5.59 -10.53 20.36
N GLU A 94 6.72 -11.24 20.39
CA GLU A 94 8.03 -10.64 20.22
C GLU A 94 8.30 -10.28 18.75
N LEU A 95 9.23 -9.33 18.55
CA LEU A 95 9.78 -9.08 17.22
C LEU A 95 10.63 -10.27 16.76
N PRO A 96 10.65 -10.60 15.46
CA PRO A 96 9.96 -9.93 14.36
C PRO A 96 8.55 -10.50 14.09
N ARG A 97 8.12 -11.52 14.86
CA ARG A 97 6.86 -12.23 14.63
C ARG A 97 5.64 -11.32 14.75
N ARG A 98 5.66 -10.37 15.69
CA ARG A 98 4.61 -9.36 15.85
C ARG A 98 4.36 -8.56 14.57
N ASP A 99 5.44 -8.10 13.94
CA ASP A 99 5.37 -7.27 12.74
C ASP A 99 4.91 -8.09 11.52
N ARG A 100 5.25 -9.38 11.50
CA ARG A 100 4.74 -10.32 10.49
C ARG A 100 3.25 -10.57 10.61
N VAL A 101 2.76 -10.77 11.83
CA VAL A 101 1.31 -10.95 12.09
C VAL A 101 0.56 -9.66 11.75
N ARG A 102 1.10 -8.50 12.12
CA ARG A 102 0.53 -7.20 11.74
C ARG A 102 0.41 -7.03 10.23
N ALA A 103 1.48 -7.31 9.49
CA ALA A 103 1.47 -7.28 8.03
C ALA A 103 0.40 -8.22 7.45
N SER A 104 0.32 -9.45 7.97
CA SER A 104 -0.68 -10.43 7.54
C SER A 104 -2.12 -9.97 7.77
N ILE A 105 -2.41 -9.36 8.93
CA ILE A 105 -3.74 -8.84 9.24
C ILE A 105 -4.11 -7.72 8.27
N LEU A 106 -3.22 -6.75 8.07
CA LEU A 106 -3.52 -5.60 7.19
C LEU A 106 -3.58 -5.98 5.71
N LYS A 107 -2.80 -6.96 5.26
CA LYS A 107 -2.98 -7.55 3.92
C LYS A 107 -4.39 -8.13 3.76
N ALA A 108 -4.86 -8.92 4.73
CA ALA A 108 -6.20 -9.51 4.67
C ALA A 108 -7.31 -8.45 4.67
N VAL A 109 -7.16 -7.39 5.48
CA VAL A 109 -8.10 -6.26 5.51
C VAL A 109 -8.17 -5.58 4.14
N ILE A 110 -7.03 -5.20 3.56
CA ILE A 110 -7.02 -4.50 2.27
C ILE A 110 -7.58 -5.39 1.17
N LEU A 111 -7.20 -6.67 1.13
CA LEU A 111 -7.79 -7.64 0.21
C LEU A 111 -9.30 -7.81 0.37
N THR A 112 -9.86 -7.50 1.54
CA THR A 112 -11.30 -7.54 1.80
C THR A 112 -11.98 -6.25 1.33
N LEU A 113 -11.39 -5.08 1.61
CA LEU A 113 -11.89 -3.77 1.16
C LEU A 113 -11.94 -3.64 -0.37
N LEU A 114 -11.14 -4.43 -1.07
CA LEU A 114 -11.01 -4.38 -2.53
C LEU A 114 -11.90 -5.38 -3.26
N ARG A 115 -12.71 -6.18 -2.55
CA ARG A 115 -13.59 -7.13 -3.21
C ARG A 115 -14.84 -6.44 -3.72
N ASP A 116 -15.25 -6.78 -4.93
CA ASP A 116 -16.46 -6.24 -5.58
C ASP A 116 -17.77 -6.61 -4.85
N ASP A 117 -17.76 -7.65 -4.00
CA ASP A 117 -18.90 -8.11 -3.19
C ASP A 117 -19.01 -7.45 -1.81
N PHE A 118 -18.13 -6.48 -1.51
CA PHE A 118 -18.19 -5.66 -0.31
C PHE A 118 -18.88 -4.33 -0.63
N PRO A 119 -20.22 -4.22 -0.51
CA PRO A 119 -20.91 -2.97 -0.79
C PRO A 119 -20.45 -1.89 0.18
N GLY A 120 -19.83 -0.84 -0.36
CA GLY A 120 -19.60 0.40 0.38
C GLY A 120 -20.93 1.12 0.56
N GLU A 121 -21.53 1.01 1.74
CA GLU A 121 -22.62 1.90 2.17
C GLU A 121 -22.07 3.24 2.71
#